data_AF-A0A197JYC8-F1
#
_entry.id   AF-A0A197JYC8-F1
#
_cell.length_a   1.000
_cell.length_b   1.000
_cell.length_c   1.000
_cell.angle_alpha   90.00
_cell.angle_beta   90.00
_cell.angle_gamma   90.00
#
_symmetry.space_group_name_H-M   'P 1'
#
loop_
_entity.id
_entity.type
_entity.pdbx_description
1 polymer ?
#
loop_
_entity_poly.entity_id
_entity_poly.type
_entity_poly.pdbx_seq_one_letter_code
_entity_poly.pdbx_strand_id
1 'polypeptide(L)'
;MLKLSILVVLLLATTVAQAVPYTYLMFWSDAYRQGRKIICAPLHDDTCYRLPDDIVNLGLSSAQFSNGNMFANKMAVTLYSGDGCNGYMNRWGFTLNNLGGPYQIEYFQTLNDNVRSFKVAARDLPTTHGGARQDPENTERAPCKDFYS
;
A
#
# COMPACT_ATOMS: atom_id res chain seq x y z
N MET A 1 -20.26 38.16 -39.37
CA MET A 1 -18.96 37.92 -38.72
C MET A 1 -19.23 37.42 -37.30
N LEU A 2 -19.30 36.11 -37.10
CA LEU A 2 -19.45 35.50 -35.76
C LEU A 2 -18.62 34.21 -35.76
N LYS A 3 -17.31 34.38 -35.83
CA LYS A 3 -16.31 33.32 -35.70
C LYS A 3 -15.36 33.80 -34.63
N LEU A 4 -15.57 33.46 -33.36
CA LEU A 4 -14.48 33.35 -32.37
C LEU A 4 -14.88 32.86 -30.96
N SER A 5 -16.10 32.38 -30.69
CA SER A 5 -16.51 32.08 -29.31
C SER A 5 -16.57 30.59 -28.93
N ILE A 6 -16.41 29.67 -29.89
CA ILE A 6 -16.56 28.23 -29.63
C ILE A 6 -15.22 27.55 -29.26
N LEU A 7 -14.08 28.19 -29.54
CA LEU A 7 -12.78 27.55 -29.36
C LEU A 7 -12.24 27.57 -27.91
N VAL A 8 -12.78 28.42 -27.02
CA VAL A 8 -12.24 28.59 -25.67
C VAL A 8 -12.89 27.65 -24.65
N VAL A 9 -14.10 27.14 -24.91
CA VAL A 9 -14.79 26.21 -23.99
C VAL A 9 -14.30 24.77 -24.13
N LEU A 10 -13.76 24.37 -25.29
CA LEU A 10 -13.22 23.01 -25.48
C LEU A 10 -11.84 22.77 -24.86
N LEU A 11 -11.08 23.81 -24.52
CA LEU A 11 -9.74 23.69 -23.93
C LEU A 11 -9.75 23.54 -22.40
N LEU A 12 -10.88 23.76 -21.73
CA LEU A 12 -11.06 23.51 -20.30
C LEU A 12 -11.51 22.06 -19.99
N ALA A 13 -11.86 21.27 -21.01
CA ALA A 13 -12.30 19.89 -20.85
C ALA A 13 -11.16 18.85 -20.94
N THR A 14 -9.93 19.25 -21.29
CA THR A 14 -8.83 18.31 -21.59
C THR A 14 -7.75 18.21 -20.52
N THR A 15 -7.89 18.85 -19.36
CA THR A 15 -6.85 18.83 -18.31
C THR A 15 -7.35 18.48 -16.91
N VAL A 16 -8.47 17.75 -16.78
CA VAL A 16 -8.54 16.78 -15.69
C VAL A 16 -7.65 15.62 -16.07
N ALA A 17 -6.34 15.81 -15.91
CA ALA A 17 -5.44 14.70 -15.67
C ALA A 17 -6.02 13.99 -14.46
N GLN A 18 -6.81 12.94 -14.69
CA GLN A 18 -7.25 12.05 -13.64
C GLN A 18 -5.97 11.50 -13.06
N ALA A 19 -5.54 12.04 -11.92
CA ALA A 19 -4.50 11.45 -11.12
C ALA A 19 -4.97 10.02 -10.87
N VAL A 20 -4.35 9.06 -11.55
CA VAL A 20 -4.66 7.64 -11.36
C VAL A 20 -4.53 7.39 -9.86
N PRO A 21 -5.58 6.88 -9.20
CA PRO A 21 -5.55 6.70 -7.76
C PRO A 21 -4.32 5.86 -7.42
N TYR A 22 -3.38 6.46 -6.70
CA TYR A 22 -2.15 5.80 -6.31
C TYR A 22 -2.37 5.16 -4.95
N THR A 23 -2.21 3.85 -4.88
CA THR A 23 -2.05 3.14 -3.62
C THR A 23 -0.57 2.88 -3.44
N TYR A 24 -0.01 3.29 -2.31
CA TYR A 24 1.36 2.96 -1.95
C TYR A 24 1.46 2.52 -0.50
N LEU A 25 2.46 1.68 -0.26
CA LEU A 25 2.85 1.23 1.06
C LEU A 25 4.33 1.55 1.24
N MET A 26 4.64 2.27 2.31
CA MET A 26 6.01 2.54 2.72
C MET A 26 6.36 1.68 3.91
N PHE A 27 7.56 1.12 3.91
CA PHE A 27 8.12 0.35 5.00
C PHE A 27 9.37 1.03 5.54
N TRP A 28 9.66 0.75 6.81
CA TRP A 28 10.86 1.20 7.49
C TRP A 28 11.53 0.02 8.19
N SER A 29 12.86 0.04 8.22
CA SER A 29 13.62 -1.02 8.88
C SER A 29 13.38 -1.04 10.39
N ASP A 30 13.17 0.13 10.99
CA ASP A 30 12.99 0.26 12.43
C ASP A 30 11.54 0.62 12.78
N ALA A 31 11.18 0.43 14.04
CA ALA A 31 9.88 0.85 14.56
C ALA A 31 9.72 2.39 14.46
N TYR A 32 8.48 2.86 14.52
CA TYR A 32 8.14 4.29 14.52
C TYR A 32 8.62 5.08 13.29
N ARG A 33 8.65 4.42 12.12
CA ARG A 33 9.07 4.98 10.83
C ARG A 33 10.52 5.52 10.84
N GLN A 34 11.43 4.76 11.44
CA GLN A 34 12.85 5.10 11.51
C GLN A 34 13.71 4.16 10.64
N GLY A 35 14.95 4.57 10.38
CA GLY A 35 15.88 3.76 9.58
C GLY A 35 15.61 3.84 8.08
N ARG A 36 15.96 2.76 7.36
CA ARG A 36 15.88 2.71 5.89
C ARG A 36 14.43 2.65 5.43
N LYS A 37 14.09 3.47 4.43
CA LYS A 37 12.72 3.63 3.93
C LYS A 37 12.56 2.97 2.57
N ILE A 38 11.63 2.04 2.48
CA ILE A 38 11.25 1.37 1.23
C ILE A 38 9.87 1.86 0.79
N ILE A 39 9.72 2.20 -0.49
CA ILE A 39 8.44 2.63 -1.07
C ILE A 39 8.01 1.60 -2.10
N CYS A 40 6.81 1.05 -1.94
CA CYS A 40 6.20 0.11 -2.87
C CYS A 40 5.00 0.77 -3.57
N ALA A 41 5.15 1.09 -4.86
CA ALA A 41 4.14 1.78 -5.66
C ALA A 41 4.39 1.60 -7.17
N PRO A 42 3.33 1.56 -8.02
CA PRO A 42 1.92 1.53 -7.66
C PRO A 42 1.48 0.13 -7.17
N LEU A 43 0.42 0.08 -6.34
CA LEU A 43 -0.18 -1.16 -5.86
C LEU A 43 -1.61 -1.30 -6.36
N HIS A 44 -2.00 -2.53 -6.66
CA HIS A 44 -3.38 -2.91 -6.97
C HIS A 44 -4.07 -3.52 -5.75
N ASP A 45 -5.36 -3.23 -5.63
CA ASP A 45 -6.18 -3.78 -4.55
C ASP A 45 -6.36 -5.29 -4.74
N ASP A 46 -6.45 -5.98 -3.62
CA ASP A 46 -6.64 -7.42 -3.52
C ASP A 46 -5.53 -8.32 -4.11
N THR A 47 -4.43 -7.74 -4.58
CA THR A 47 -3.24 -8.45 -5.05
C THR A 47 -2.32 -8.84 -3.89
N CYS A 48 -1.79 -10.06 -3.93
CA CYS A 48 -0.71 -10.48 -3.05
C CYS A 48 0.64 -10.10 -3.64
N TYR A 49 1.43 -9.35 -2.88
CA TYR A 49 2.74 -8.90 -3.30
C TYR A 49 3.86 -9.58 -2.51
N ARG A 50 4.75 -10.28 -3.20
CA ARG A 50 6.01 -10.78 -2.66
C ARG A 50 7.06 -9.68 -2.64
N LEU A 51 7.74 -9.52 -1.50
CA LEU A 51 8.87 -8.60 -1.37
C LEU A 51 10.13 -9.20 -2.04
N PRO A 52 10.93 -8.38 -2.73
CA PRO A 52 12.26 -8.78 -3.17
C PRO A 52 13.17 -9.18 -1.99
N ASP A 53 14.05 -10.16 -2.20
CA ASP A 53 14.90 -10.72 -1.14
C ASP A 53 15.84 -9.66 -0.51
N ASP A 54 16.30 -8.69 -1.30
CA ASP A 54 17.12 -7.57 -0.83
C ASP A 54 16.38 -6.65 0.15
N ILE A 55 15.06 -6.52 0.01
CA ILE A 55 14.20 -5.78 0.94
C ILE A 55 13.86 -6.62 2.17
N VAL A 56 13.58 -7.92 1.99
CA VAL A 56 13.31 -8.84 3.12
C VAL A 56 14.49 -8.85 4.08
N ASN A 57 15.71 -8.89 3.57
CA ASN A 57 16.94 -8.91 4.37
C ASN A 57 17.22 -7.62 5.15
N LEU A 58 16.47 -6.54 4.91
CA LEU A 58 16.61 -5.31 5.69
C LEU A 58 16.07 -5.43 7.11
N GLY A 59 15.14 -6.37 7.33
CA GLY A 59 14.32 -6.43 8.53
C GLY A 59 13.36 -5.24 8.56
N LEU A 60 12.07 -5.46 8.31
CA LEU A 60 11.07 -4.39 8.30
C LEU A 60 10.30 -4.40 9.62
N SER A 61 10.06 -3.22 10.19
CA SER A 61 9.49 -3.08 11.54
C SER A 61 8.30 -2.12 11.65
N SER A 62 8.16 -1.17 10.73
CA SER A 62 7.01 -0.24 10.70
C SER A 62 6.61 0.12 9.27
N ALA A 63 5.39 0.64 9.10
CA ALA A 63 4.85 0.96 7.78
C ALA A 63 3.92 2.17 7.79
N GLN A 64 3.65 2.68 6.58
CA GLN A 64 2.70 3.74 6.33
C GLN A 64 1.98 3.48 5.02
N PHE A 65 0.65 3.51 5.07
CA PHE A 65 -0.22 3.28 3.93
C PHE A 65 -0.87 4.58 3.47
N SER A 66 -0.96 4.79 2.16
CA SER A 66 -1.72 5.87 1.56
C SER A 66 -2.47 5.40 0.34
N ASN A 67 -3.67 5.95 0.15
CA ASN A 67 -4.56 5.63 -0.95
C ASN A 67 -5.09 6.93 -1.56
N GLY A 68 -4.89 7.11 -2.86
CA GLY A 68 -5.45 8.21 -3.64
C GLY A 68 -6.89 7.95 -4.13
N ASN A 69 -7.43 6.75 -3.93
CA ASN A 69 -8.81 6.42 -4.29
C ASN A 69 -9.80 6.97 -3.26
N MET A 70 -10.40 8.12 -3.58
CA MET A 70 -11.40 8.79 -2.74
C MET A 70 -12.70 7.99 -2.52
N PHE A 71 -12.97 6.97 -3.33
CA PHE A 71 -14.17 6.14 -3.24
C PHE A 71 -13.96 4.87 -2.41
N ALA A 72 -12.71 4.42 -2.26
CA ALA A 72 -12.36 3.26 -1.44
C ALA A 72 -12.01 3.72 -0.02
N ASN A 73 -13.03 3.91 0.82
CA ASN A 73 -12.86 4.41 2.18
C ASN A 73 -12.68 3.32 3.24
N LYS A 74 -12.76 2.04 2.87
CA LYS A 74 -12.48 0.92 3.77
C LYS A 74 -11.35 0.10 3.19
N MET A 75 -10.24 0.06 3.91
CA MET A 75 -9.04 -0.60 3.47
C MET A 75 -8.50 -1.51 4.58
N ALA A 76 -7.76 -2.53 4.17
CA ALA A 76 -6.96 -3.32 5.08
C ALA A 76 -5.58 -3.60 4.49
N VAL A 77 -4.56 -3.46 5.32
CA VAL A 77 -3.19 -3.89 5.01
C VAL A 77 -2.92 -5.15 5.81
N THR A 78 -2.50 -6.21 5.14
CA THR A 78 -2.04 -7.44 5.80
C THR A 78 -0.61 -7.73 5.38
N LEU A 79 0.24 -7.96 6.38
CA LEU A 79 1.62 -8.41 6.21
C LEU A 79 1.71 -9.89 6.56
N TYR A 80 2.62 -10.62 5.92
CA TYR A 80 2.76 -12.06 6.08
C TYR A 80 4.22 -12.47 6.20
N SER A 81 4.46 -13.55 6.95
CA SER A 81 5.80 -14.12 7.13
C SER A 81 6.26 -15.02 6.00
N GLY A 82 5.36 -15.47 5.13
CA GLY A 82 5.70 -16.27 3.94
C GLY A 82 5.62 -15.46 2.65
N ASP A 83 6.19 -16.00 1.57
CA ASP A 83 6.25 -15.32 0.27
C ASP A 83 4.90 -15.24 -0.44
N GLY A 84 3.95 -16.12 -0.08
CA GLY A 84 2.67 -16.34 -0.75
C GLY A 84 1.45 -15.78 -0.02
N CYS A 85 1.57 -14.67 0.70
CA CYS A 85 0.54 -14.15 1.62
C CYS A 85 0.00 -15.22 2.60
N ASN A 86 0.92 -15.99 3.17
CA ASN A 86 0.64 -17.13 4.05
C ASN A 86 1.54 -17.11 5.30
N GLY A 87 1.32 -18.06 6.22
CA GLY A 87 2.08 -18.13 7.47
C GLY A 87 1.52 -17.21 8.55
N TYR A 88 2.38 -16.61 9.38
CA TYR A 88 1.94 -15.63 10.36
C TYR A 88 1.55 -14.32 9.67
N MET A 89 0.51 -13.66 10.17
CA MET A 89 0.03 -12.39 9.64
C MET A 89 -0.18 -11.35 10.73
N ASN A 90 0.05 -10.09 10.38
CA ASN A 90 -0.50 -8.92 11.07
C ASN A 90 -1.39 -8.17 10.08
N ARG A 91 -2.60 -7.82 10.49
CA ARG A 91 -3.59 -7.10 9.70
C ARG A 91 -4.03 -5.84 10.42
N TRP A 92 -4.10 -4.74 9.69
CA TRP A 92 -4.70 -3.49 10.12
C TRP A 92 -5.84 -3.15 9.18
N GLY A 93 -7.05 -3.09 9.72
CA GLY A 93 -8.23 -2.59 9.04
C GLY A 93 -8.52 -1.16 9.46
N PHE A 94 -8.88 -0.31 8.52
CA PHE A 94 -9.17 1.08 8.81
C PHE A 94 -10.19 1.68 7.83
N THR A 95 -10.96 2.62 8.35
CA THR A 95 -11.82 3.49 7.54
C THR A 95 -11.05 4.77 7.25
N LEU A 96 -10.74 5.00 5.99
CA LEU A 96 -10.12 6.23 5.48
C LEU A 96 -11.07 7.41 5.66
N ASN A 97 -10.60 8.48 6.31
CA ASN A 97 -11.19 9.80 6.17
C ASN A 97 -10.34 10.63 5.19
N ASN A 98 -10.97 11.38 4.30
CA ASN A 98 -10.27 12.17 3.26
C ASN A 98 -9.34 13.26 3.83
N LEU A 99 -9.36 13.49 5.15
CA LEU A 99 -8.59 14.53 5.86
C LEU A 99 -7.56 13.99 6.86
N GLY A 100 -7.50 12.68 7.12
CA GLY A 100 -6.66 12.12 8.20
C GLY A 100 -5.21 11.83 7.82
N GLY A 101 -4.82 12.18 6.60
CA GLY A 101 -3.49 11.85 6.10
C GLY A 101 -3.27 10.33 5.97
N PRO A 102 -2.01 9.92 5.81
CA PRO A 102 -1.67 8.52 5.61
C PRO A 102 -1.77 7.72 6.91
N TYR A 103 -2.13 6.44 6.79
CA TYR A 103 -2.33 5.54 7.92
C TYR A 103 -1.00 4.98 8.37
N GLN A 104 -0.73 5.11 9.66
CA GLN A 104 0.55 4.79 10.27
C GLN A 104 0.49 3.47 11.04
N ILE A 105 1.47 2.62 10.82
CA ILE A 105 1.68 1.36 11.51
C ILE A 105 3.02 1.48 12.24
N GLU A 106 2.97 1.84 13.52
CA GLU A 106 4.18 2.16 14.30
C GLU A 106 5.09 0.96 14.56
N TYR A 107 4.53 -0.24 14.65
CA TYR A 107 5.28 -1.45 14.95
C TYR A 107 4.53 -2.72 14.51
N PHE A 108 5.26 -3.75 14.07
CA PHE A 108 4.71 -5.04 13.67
C PHE A 108 4.68 -6.03 14.84
N GLN A 109 3.49 -6.31 15.39
CA GLN A 109 3.31 -7.14 16.58
C GLN A 109 4.05 -8.49 16.56
N THR A 110 3.81 -9.33 15.55
CA THR A 110 4.45 -10.67 15.46
C THR A 110 5.35 -10.84 14.22
N LEU A 111 5.59 -9.78 13.46
CA LEU A 111 6.27 -9.86 12.15
C LEU A 111 7.48 -8.94 12.03
N ASN A 112 7.97 -8.40 13.15
CA ASN A 112 9.18 -7.60 13.14
C ASN A 112 10.32 -8.37 12.47
N ASP A 113 10.98 -7.72 11.52
CA ASP A 113 12.11 -8.26 10.74
C ASP A 113 11.79 -9.50 9.88
N ASN A 114 10.52 -9.90 9.79
CA ASN A 114 10.11 -11.15 9.16
C ASN A 114 8.93 -10.97 8.20
N VAL A 115 8.79 -9.79 7.60
CA VAL A 115 7.80 -9.54 6.56
C VAL A 115 8.36 -10.03 5.22
N ARG A 116 7.62 -10.91 4.53
CA ARG A 116 8.00 -11.46 3.22
C ARG A 116 7.02 -11.14 2.10
N SER A 117 5.75 -10.99 2.45
CA SER A 117 4.74 -10.56 1.50
C SER A 117 3.68 -9.71 2.18
N PHE A 118 2.89 -9.00 1.38
CA PHE A 118 1.81 -8.18 1.86
C PHE A 118 0.64 -8.14 0.87
N LYS A 119 -0.52 -7.72 1.37
CA LYS A 119 -1.73 -7.51 0.58
C LYS A 119 -2.45 -6.26 1.07
N VAL A 120 -2.90 -5.44 0.13
CA VAL A 120 -3.83 -4.34 0.39
C VAL A 120 -5.19 -4.79 -0.11
N ALA A 121 -6.26 -4.65 0.68
CA ALA A 121 -7.61 -4.98 0.27
C ALA A 121 -8.53 -3.76 0.40
N ALA A 122 -9.35 -3.50 -0.61
CA ALA A 122 -10.34 -2.42 -0.61
C ALA A 122 -11.68 -2.85 0.02
N ARG A 123 -11.60 -3.42 1.23
CA ARG A 123 -12.78 -3.86 2.00
C ARG A 123 -12.54 -3.79 3.50
N ASP A 124 -13.63 -3.83 4.25
CA ASP A 124 -13.62 -3.91 5.70
C ASP A 124 -13.10 -5.25 6.18
N LEU A 125 -12.00 -5.24 6.93
CA LEU A 125 -11.47 -6.41 7.63
C LEU A 125 -11.01 -5.98 9.02
N PRO A 126 -11.16 -6.82 10.06
CA PRO A 126 -10.73 -6.46 11.40
C PRO A 126 -9.20 -6.36 11.50
N THR A 127 -8.72 -5.43 12.33
CA THR A 127 -7.33 -5.43 12.80
C THR A 127 -7.10 -6.67 13.66
N THR A 128 -6.14 -7.52 13.28
CA THR A 128 -5.92 -8.82 13.91
C THR A 128 -4.50 -9.32 13.61
N HIS A 129 -4.06 -10.36 14.32
CA HIS A 129 -2.85 -11.11 14.01
C HIS A 129 -3.11 -12.60 14.20
N GLY A 130 -2.32 -13.46 13.58
CA GLY A 130 -2.47 -14.91 13.70
C GLY A 130 -1.96 -15.67 12.48
N GLY A 131 -2.52 -16.86 12.23
CA GLY A 131 -2.19 -17.65 11.05
C GLY A 131 -3.08 -17.30 9.85
N ALA A 132 -2.48 -17.14 8.69
CA ALA A 132 -3.16 -17.07 7.40
C ALA A 132 -3.17 -18.45 6.73
N ARG A 133 -4.32 -18.83 6.18
CA ARG A 133 -4.50 -20.10 5.46
C ARG A 133 -3.67 -20.06 4.17
N GLN A 134 -3.09 -21.20 3.78
CA GLN A 134 -2.36 -21.32 2.51
C GLN A 134 -3.32 -21.05 1.34
N ASP A 135 -3.04 -20.02 0.56
CA ASP A 135 -3.59 -19.85 -0.78
C ASP A 135 -2.46 -20.14 -1.79
N PRO A 136 -2.71 -20.91 -2.86
CA PRO A 136 -1.70 -21.22 -3.87
C PRO A 136 -1.26 -19.95 -4.61
N GLU A 137 -0.02 -19.53 -4.33
CA GLU A 137 0.98 -18.71 -5.04
C GLU A 137 0.61 -17.80 -6.24
N ASN A 138 -0.58 -17.21 -6.30
CA ASN A 138 -0.82 -16.06 -7.18
C ASN A 138 -0.26 -14.79 -6.53
N THR A 139 1.08 -14.66 -6.56
CA THR A 139 1.79 -13.47 -6.08
C THR A 139 2.40 -12.68 -7.23
N GLU A 140 2.32 -11.35 -7.12
CA GLU A 140 3.07 -10.42 -7.95
C GLU A 140 4.31 -9.93 -7.20
N ARG A 141 5.35 -9.50 -7.92
CA ARG A 141 6.47 -8.80 -7.29
C ARG A 141 6.07 -7.35 -7.05
N ALA A 142 6.20 -6.87 -5.81
CA ALA A 142 5.94 -5.47 -5.56
C ALA A 142 7.00 -4.58 -6.25
N PRO A 143 6.59 -3.45 -6.86
CA PRO A 143 7.50 -2.42 -7.37
C PRO A 143 8.08 -1.60 -6.21
N CYS A 144 8.86 -2.25 -5.34
CA CYS A 144 9.48 -1.62 -4.19
C CYS A 144 10.85 -1.04 -4.55
N LYS A 145 11.15 0.16 -4.04
CA LYS A 145 12.44 0.81 -4.18
C LYS A 145 12.91 1.34 -2.83
N ASP A 146 14.20 1.17 -2.57
CA ASP A 146 14.85 1.84 -1.45
C ASP A 146 15.00 3.33 -1.75
N PHE A 147 14.59 4.15 -0.79
CA PHE A 147 14.66 5.60 -0.87
C PHE A 147 15.59 6.09 0.23
N TYR A 148 16.89 6.11 -0.10
CA TYR A 148 17.88 6.81 0.72
C TYR A 148 17.55 8.31 0.73
N SER A 149 17.29 8.84 1.93
CA SER A 149 17.26 10.27 2.21
C SER A 149 18.58 10.70 2.81
#